data_AF-A0AAD3MKN1-F1
#
_entry.id   AF-A0AAD3MKN1-F1
#
_cell.length_a   1.000
_cell.length_b   1.000
_cell.length_c   1.000
_cell.angle_alpha   90.00
_cell.angle_beta   90.00
_cell.angle_gamma   90.00
#
_symmetry.space_group_name_H-M   'P 1'
#
loop_
_entity.id
_entity.type
_entity.pdbx_description
1 polymer ?
#
loop_
_entity_poly.entity_id
_entity_poly.type
_entity_poly.pdbx_seq_one_letter_code
_entity_poly.pdbx_strand_id
1 'polypeptide(L)'
;MTTLRPLCHKPPARLAGPGPGAVLAGGLFAVSRLSWQWSMVAEVFTLYNLFVSLLFCFIISFQVAENATQRMKIAHWGALCCGLGLCNQHTLVLYILVIIPWVFHRLYSHKELSLRILVSLGVCFIAGFLPYIYLPISSYLNTARWSWGDQTTLSGLLTHLLRAEYGTSLR
;
A
#
# COMPACT_ATOMS: atom_id res chain seq x y z
N MET A 1 17.19 23.47 -36.75
CA MET A 1 16.27 22.57 -36.02
C MET A 1 16.80 22.38 -34.60
N THR A 2 16.31 23.22 -33.70
CA THR A 2 16.69 23.31 -32.30
C THR A 2 16.03 22.18 -31.52
N THR A 3 16.85 21.40 -30.80
CA THR A 3 16.44 20.31 -29.93
C THR A 3 15.74 20.87 -28.69
N LEU A 4 14.41 20.72 -28.63
CA LEU A 4 13.62 20.94 -27.42
C LEU A 4 13.97 19.84 -26.39
N ARG A 5 14.89 20.15 -25.47
CA ARG A 5 15.01 19.39 -24.22
C ARG A 5 13.74 19.63 -23.40
N PRO A 6 13.00 18.59 -22.98
CA PRO A 6 11.91 18.79 -22.04
C PRO A 6 12.52 19.29 -20.73
N LEU A 7 12.09 20.49 -20.30
CA LEU A 7 12.28 21.02 -18.96
C LEU A 7 11.67 20.04 -17.96
N CYS A 8 12.47 19.07 -17.52
CA CYS A 8 12.18 18.25 -16.37
C CYS A 8 12.28 19.19 -15.16
N HIS A 9 11.14 19.79 -14.76
CA HIS A 9 10.99 20.39 -13.45
C HIS A 9 11.42 19.31 -12.44
N LYS A 10 12.65 19.42 -11.93
CA LYS A 10 13.04 18.71 -10.72
C LYS A 10 12.02 19.16 -9.67
N PRO A 11 11.20 18.27 -9.11
CA PRO A 11 10.36 18.65 -7.98
C PRO A 11 11.28 19.17 -6.88
N PRO A 12 10.81 20.12 -6.05
CA PRO A 12 11.18 20.33 -4.68
C PRO A 12 12.26 19.41 -4.12
N ALA A 13 13.54 19.54 -4.47
CA ALA A 13 14.57 18.75 -3.80
C ALA A 13 14.43 19.12 -2.34
N ARG A 14 14.03 18.13 -1.51
CA ARG A 14 13.71 18.24 -0.07
C ARG A 14 14.19 19.57 0.50
N LEU A 15 13.28 20.53 0.60
CA LEU A 15 13.59 21.80 1.23
C LEU A 15 13.82 21.48 2.71
N ALA A 16 15.09 21.51 3.11
CA ALA A 16 15.63 21.15 4.42
C ALA A 16 15.71 19.65 4.74
N GLY A 17 16.66 19.27 5.60
CA GLY A 17 16.82 17.92 6.17
C GLY A 17 15.60 17.52 7.03
N PRO A 18 15.74 16.89 8.21
CA PRO A 18 14.64 16.88 9.17
C PRO A 18 14.37 18.33 9.60
N GLY A 19 13.57 19.05 8.81
CA GLY A 19 13.31 20.47 8.99
C GLY A 19 12.35 20.69 10.14
N PRO A 20 12.31 21.91 10.71
CA PRO A 20 11.34 22.30 11.73
C PRO A 20 9.89 21.97 11.34
N GLY A 21 9.57 22.02 10.05
CA GLY A 21 8.25 21.65 9.53
C GLY A 21 7.86 20.19 9.77
N ALA A 22 8.79 19.24 9.68
CA ALA A 22 8.51 17.83 9.96
C ALA A 22 8.25 17.60 11.46
N VAL A 23 9.04 18.27 12.31
CA VAL A 23 8.87 18.22 13.78
C VAL A 23 7.54 18.85 14.18
N LEU A 24 7.18 20.00 13.60
CA LEU A 24 5.90 20.66 13.86
C LEU A 24 4.71 19.83 13.36
N ALA A 25 4.77 19.29 12.14
CA ALA A 25 3.70 18.45 11.60
C ALA A 25 3.51 17.16 12.41
N GLY A 26 4.61 16.48 12.76
CA GLY A 26 4.57 15.29 13.62
C GLY A 26 4.05 15.61 15.03
N GLY A 27 4.48 16.73 15.61
CA GLY A 27 4.01 17.22 16.90
C GLY A 27 2.51 17.52 16.90
N LEU A 28 2.02 18.28 15.90
CA LEU A 28 0.60 18.59 15.74
C LEU A 28 -0.24 17.33 15.53
N PHE A 29 0.25 16.36 14.76
CA PHE A 29 -0.43 15.07 14.58
C PHE A 29 -0.51 14.28 15.90
N ALA A 30 0.59 14.22 16.65
CA ALA A 30 0.69 13.49 17.91
C ALA A 30 -0.21 14.06 19.02
N VAL A 31 -0.34 15.38 19.11
CA VAL A 31 -1.22 16.03 20.10
C VAL A 31 -2.68 16.14 19.63
N SER A 32 -2.99 15.72 18.40
CA SER A 32 -4.37 15.79 17.90
C SER A 32 -5.24 14.76 18.63
N ARG A 33 -6.38 15.24 19.16
CA ARG A 33 -7.34 14.39 19.88
C ARG A 33 -7.84 13.23 19.01
N LEU A 34 -8.04 13.49 17.71
CA LEU A 34 -8.55 12.49 16.77
C LEU A 34 -7.53 11.35 16.57
N SER A 35 -6.25 11.66 16.32
CA SER A 35 -5.24 10.60 16.21
C SER A 35 -5.16 9.75 17.48
N TRP A 36 -5.28 10.37 18.66
CA TRP A 36 -5.19 9.67 19.94
C TRP A 36 -6.40 8.81 20.28
N GLN A 37 -7.60 9.31 19.99
CA GLN A 37 -8.83 8.54 20.16
C GLN A 37 -8.83 7.28 19.29
N TRP A 38 -8.47 7.43 18.01
CA TRP A 38 -8.49 6.32 17.07
C TRP A 38 -7.32 5.36 17.29
N SER A 39 -6.17 5.82 17.83
CA SER A 39 -5.05 4.92 18.16
C SER A 39 -5.28 4.06 19.40
N MET A 40 -6.15 4.51 20.32
CA MET A 40 -6.48 3.78 21.55
C MET A 40 -7.53 2.68 21.33
N VAL A 41 -8.32 2.78 20.26
CA VAL A 41 -9.31 1.77 19.88
C VAL A 41 -8.71 0.85 18.82
N ALA A 42 -8.89 -0.47 18.98
CA ALA A 42 -8.45 -1.46 18.00
C ALA A 42 -9.36 -1.48 16.77
N GLU A 43 -9.36 -0.39 16.00
CA GLU A 43 -10.09 -0.29 14.74
C GLU A 43 -9.15 -0.38 13.54
N VAL A 44 -9.66 -0.91 12.43
CA VAL A 44 -8.93 -1.03 11.16
C VAL A 44 -8.59 0.31 10.50
N PHE A 45 -9.21 1.40 10.94
CA PHE A 45 -9.07 2.72 10.33
C PHE A 45 -7.72 3.38 10.60
N THR A 46 -7.12 3.19 11.77
CA THR A 46 -5.76 3.72 12.05
C THR A 46 -4.70 3.04 11.21
N LEU A 47 -4.81 1.72 11.07
CA LEU A 47 -3.93 0.94 10.22
C LEU A 47 -4.09 1.33 8.74
N TYR A 48 -5.31 1.62 8.28
CA TYR A 48 -5.55 2.18 6.95
C TYR A 48 -4.84 3.53 6.74
N ASN A 49 -4.99 4.47 7.69
CA ASN A 49 -4.33 5.77 7.62
C ASN A 49 -2.79 5.66 7.61
N LEU A 50 -2.24 4.68 8.33
CA LEU A 50 -0.81 4.36 8.26
C LEU A 50 -0.40 3.89 6.87
N PHE A 51 -1.13 2.97 6.25
CA PHE A 51 -0.84 2.51 4.89
C PHE A 51 -0.92 3.64 3.86
N VAL A 52 -1.94 4.49 3.94
CA VAL A 52 -2.05 5.67 3.07
C VAL A 52 -0.83 6.58 3.22
N SER A 53 -0.42 6.86 4.47
CA SER A 53 0.76 7.70 4.75
C SER A 53 2.06 7.08 4.22
N LEU A 54 2.22 5.76 4.35
CA LEU A 54 3.36 5.02 3.79
C LEU A 54 3.38 5.08 2.26
N LEU A 55 2.24 4.94 1.60
CA LEU A 55 2.15 5.08 0.13
C LEU A 55 2.62 6.47 -0.32
N PHE A 56 2.18 7.53 0.34
CA PHE A 56 2.68 8.89 0.05
C PHE A 56 4.18 9.02 0.28
N CYS A 57 4.70 8.45 1.36
CA CYS A 57 6.14 8.42 1.63
C CYS A 57 6.92 7.71 0.51
N PHE A 58 6.41 6.58 0.01
CA PHE A 58 7.00 5.85 -1.11
C PHE A 58 6.93 6.65 -2.42
N ILE A 59 5.82 7.34 -2.72
CA ILE A 59 5.71 8.20 -3.90
C ILE A 59 6.80 9.28 -3.87
N ILE A 60 6.91 10.00 -2.76
CA ILE A 60 7.92 11.07 -2.60
C ILE A 60 9.32 10.49 -2.71
N SER A 61 9.58 9.36 -2.05
CA SER A 61 10.88 8.69 -2.11
C SER A 61 11.22 8.22 -3.53
N PHE A 62 10.24 7.74 -4.29
CA PHE A 62 10.40 7.32 -5.68
C PHE A 62 10.66 8.49 -6.63
N GLN A 63 10.07 9.65 -6.37
CA GLN A 63 10.35 10.88 -7.13
C GLN A 63 11.78 11.38 -6.90
N VAL A 64 12.22 11.37 -5.64
CA VAL A 64 13.55 11.86 -5.23
C VAL A 64 14.66 10.87 -5.57
N ALA A 65 14.35 9.57 -5.72
CA ALA A 65 15.35 8.56 -6.03
C ALA A 65 16.05 8.83 -7.37
N GLU A 66 17.37 9.04 -7.29
CA GLU A 66 18.25 9.32 -8.43
C GLU A 66 18.76 8.04 -9.11
N ASN A 67 18.84 6.94 -8.35
CA ASN A 67 19.35 5.67 -8.82
C ASN A 67 18.23 4.69 -9.18
N ALA A 68 18.40 3.96 -10.30
CA ALA A 68 17.50 2.89 -10.75
C ALA A 68 17.28 1.83 -9.65
N THR A 69 18.36 1.41 -8.98
CA THR A 69 18.29 0.40 -7.91
C THR A 69 17.47 0.85 -6.71
N GLN A 70 17.55 2.13 -6.33
CA GLN A 70 16.75 2.70 -5.25
C GLN A 70 15.28 2.81 -5.64
N ARG A 71 14.99 3.29 -6.86
CA ARG A 71 13.63 3.33 -7.42
C ARG A 71 12.98 1.96 -7.40
N MET A 72 13.73 0.94 -7.82
CA MET A 72 13.26 -0.44 -7.80
C MET A 72 12.98 -0.91 -6.38
N LYS A 73 13.89 -0.69 -5.42
CA LYS A 73 13.65 -1.07 -4.01
C LYS A 73 12.38 -0.42 -3.46
N ILE A 74 12.18 0.88 -3.71
CA ILE A 74 11.00 1.62 -3.27
C ILE A 74 9.73 1.07 -3.94
N ALA A 75 9.78 0.74 -5.23
CA ALA A 75 8.65 0.16 -5.94
C ALA A 75 8.25 -1.23 -5.39
N HIS A 76 9.21 -2.08 -4.99
CA HIS A 76 8.90 -3.38 -4.37
C HIS A 76 8.28 -3.22 -2.97
N TRP A 77 8.83 -2.33 -2.14
CA TRP A 77 8.25 -2.01 -0.84
C TRP A 77 6.86 -1.39 -0.96
N GLY A 78 6.67 -0.50 -1.94
CA GLY A 78 5.37 0.08 -2.28
C GLY A 78 4.37 -1.00 -2.74
N ALA A 79 4.78 -1.92 -3.61
CA ALA A 79 3.94 -3.03 -4.07
C ALA A 79 3.49 -3.94 -2.91
N LEU A 80 4.42 -4.31 -2.01
CA LEU A 80 4.11 -5.07 -0.81
C LEU A 80 3.12 -4.32 0.10
N CYS A 81 3.34 -3.02 0.30
CA CYS A 81 2.48 -2.16 1.11
C CYS A 81 1.08 -2.01 0.52
N CYS A 82 0.95 -1.89 -0.81
CA CYS A 82 -0.33 -1.90 -1.51
C CYS A 82 -1.11 -3.20 -1.26
N GLY A 83 -0.44 -4.36 -1.33
CA GLY A 83 -1.06 -5.65 -1.05
C GLY A 83 -1.55 -5.74 0.41
N LEU A 84 -0.68 -5.42 1.38
CA LEU A 84 -1.02 -5.43 2.80
C LEU A 84 -2.16 -4.47 3.14
N GLY A 85 -2.16 -3.26 2.55
CA GLY A 85 -3.19 -2.26 2.81
C GLY A 85 -4.55 -2.62 2.21
N LEU A 86 -4.58 -3.32 1.07
CA LEU A 86 -5.81 -3.86 0.50
C LEU A 86 -6.44 -4.95 1.36
N CYS A 87 -5.63 -5.74 2.06
CA CYS A 87 -6.12 -6.71 3.04
C CYS A 87 -6.83 -6.05 4.22
N ASN A 88 -6.43 -4.83 4.58
CA ASN A 88 -7.04 -4.09 5.68
C ASN A 88 -8.33 -3.38 5.24
N GLN A 89 -8.29 -2.63 4.13
CA GLN A 89 -9.46 -1.88 3.66
C GLN A 89 -9.45 -1.67 2.14
N HIS A 90 -10.50 -2.14 1.47
CA HIS A 90 -10.65 -2.05 0.01
C HIS A 90 -10.71 -0.62 -0.53
N THR A 91 -11.06 0.39 0.29
CA THR A 91 -11.03 1.80 -0.13
C THR A 91 -9.65 2.25 -0.62
N LEU A 92 -8.57 1.56 -0.21
CA LEU A 92 -7.22 1.82 -0.69
C LEU A 92 -7.07 1.63 -2.22
N VAL A 93 -7.94 0.84 -2.86
CA VAL A 93 -7.95 0.64 -4.33
C VAL A 93 -7.96 1.98 -5.07
N LEU A 94 -8.70 2.99 -4.59
CA LEU A 94 -8.79 4.30 -5.24
C LEU A 94 -7.43 4.98 -5.37
N TYR A 95 -6.58 4.87 -4.35
CA TYR A 95 -5.22 5.41 -4.38
C TYR A 95 -4.34 4.60 -5.33
N ILE A 96 -4.42 3.27 -5.23
CA ILE A 96 -3.61 2.33 -6.01
C ILE A 96 -3.87 2.50 -7.52
N LEU A 97 -5.13 2.69 -7.92
CA LEU A 97 -5.52 2.92 -9.32
C LEU A 97 -4.86 4.16 -9.94
N VAL A 98 -4.53 5.16 -9.14
CA VAL A 98 -3.83 6.37 -9.62
C VAL A 98 -2.31 6.20 -9.55
N ILE A 99 -1.81 5.61 -8.45
CA ILE A 99 -0.37 5.50 -8.19
C ILE A 99 0.29 4.49 -9.13
N ILE A 100 -0.32 3.32 -9.35
CA ILE A 100 0.29 2.25 -10.16
C ILE A 100 0.56 2.71 -11.60
N PRO A 101 -0.41 3.25 -12.35
CA PRO A 101 -0.15 3.74 -13.70
C PRO A 101 0.91 4.83 -13.73
N TRP A 102 0.92 5.73 -12.73
CA TRP A 102 1.93 6.78 -12.64
C TRP A 102 3.35 6.21 -12.43
N VAL A 103 3.51 5.22 -11.55
CA VAL A 103 4.80 4.53 -11.33
C VAL A 103 5.25 3.81 -12.61
N PHE A 104 4.35 3.07 -13.28
CA PHE A 104 4.67 2.38 -14.53
C PHE A 104 5.04 3.36 -15.64
N HIS A 105 4.31 4.45 -15.79
CA HIS A 105 4.63 5.49 -16.77
C HIS A 105 6.03 6.08 -16.52
N ARG A 106 6.40 6.35 -15.26
CA ARG A 106 7.75 6.80 -14.92
C ARG A 106 8.80 5.74 -15.25
N LEU A 107 8.59 4.49 -14.85
CA LEU A 107 9.55 3.42 -15.10
C LEU A 107 9.75 3.16 -16.61
N TYR A 108 8.67 3.25 -17.39
CA TYR A 108 8.71 3.19 -18.85
C TYR A 108 9.47 4.38 -19.45
N SER A 109 9.20 5.61 -19.00
CA SER A 109 9.90 6.82 -19.46
C SER A 109 11.41 6.77 -19.21
N HIS A 110 11.84 6.10 -18.14
CA HIS A 110 13.26 5.90 -17.82
C HIS A 110 13.87 4.67 -18.51
N LYS A 111 13.11 3.92 -19.31
CA LYS A 111 13.50 2.64 -19.94
C LYS A 111 13.97 1.58 -18.93
N GLU A 112 13.49 1.68 -17.69
CA GLU A 112 13.77 0.74 -16.60
C GLU A 112 12.73 -0.39 -16.55
N LEU A 113 11.68 -0.32 -17.37
CA LEU A 113 10.60 -1.30 -17.40
C LEU A 113 11.04 -2.57 -18.15
N SER A 114 11.08 -3.69 -17.44
CA SER A 114 11.34 -5.02 -17.98
C SER A 114 10.27 -6.00 -17.53
N LEU A 115 9.99 -7.04 -18.32
CA LEU A 115 9.07 -8.12 -17.92
C LEU A 115 9.47 -8.75 -16.58
N ARG A 116 10.77 -8.91 -16.34
CA ARG A 116 11.29 -9.44 -15.06
C ARG A 116 10.91 -8.55 -13.88
N ILE A 117 10.95 -7.23 -14.08
CA ILE A 117 10.57 -6.25 -13.07
C ILE A 117 9.06 -6.26 -12.85
N LEU A 118 8.27 -6.33 -13.92
CA LEU A 118 6.81 -6.44 -13.82
C LEU A 118 6.39 -7.67 -13.02
N VAL A 119 6.98 -8.83 -13.31
CA VAL A 119 6.75 -10.07 -12.57
C VAL A 119 7.18 -9.93 -11.11
N SER A 120 8.36 -9.36 -10.85
CA SER A 120 8.87 -9.16 -9.49
C SER A 120 7.96 -8.24 -8.65
N LEU A 121 7.46 -7.15 -9.23
CA LEU A 121 6.50 -6.25 -8.58
C LEU A 121 5.16 -6.95 -8.33
N GLY A 122 4.67 -7.74 -9.30
CA GLY A 122 3.47 -8.55 -9.15
C GLY A 122 3.60 -9.57 -8.01
N VAL A 123 4.74 -10.26 -7.92
CA VAL A 123 5.04 -11.20 -6.82
C VAL A 123 5.08 -10.48 -5.48
N CYS A 124 5.71 -9.31 -5.37
CA CYS A 124 5.70 -8.53 -4.13
C CYS A 124 4.30 -8.05 -3.74
N PHE A 125 3.48 -7.66 -4.70
CA PHE A 125 2.08 -7.30 -4.45
C PHE A 125 1.30 -8.49 -3.91
N ILE A 126 1.39 -9.65 -4.57
CA ILE A 126 0.75 -10.90 -4.13
C ILE A 126 1.28 -11.35 -2.75
N ALA A 127 2.57 -11.19 -2.49
CA ALA A 127 3.16 -11.46 -1.17
C ALA A 127 2.59 -10.52 -0.09
N GLY A 128 2.06 -9.34 -0.46
CA GLY A 128 1.31 -8.49 0.47
C GLY A 128 -0.05 -9.06 0.87
N PHE A 129 -0.62 -9.98 0.09
CA PHE A 129 -1.84 -10.73 0.42
C PHE A 129 -1.60 -11.91 1.37
N LEU A 130 -0.37 -12.09 1.86
CA LEU A 130 -0.01 -13.15 2.80
C LEU A 130 -0.92 -13.25 4.05
N PRO A 131 -1.46 -12.15 4.63
CA PRO A 131 -2.44 -12.25 5.71
C PRO A 131 -3.72 -13.02 5.33
N TYR A 132 -4.15 -12.98 4.06
CA TYR A 132 -5.28 -13.81 3.60
C TYR A 132 -4.92 -15.28 3.44
N ILE A 133 -3.64 -15.60 3.22
CA ILE A 133 -3.15 -16.99 3.19
C ILE A 133 -3.00 -17.52 4.63
N TYR A 134 -2.76 -16.65 5.62
CA TYR A 134 -2.71 -17.04 7.02
C TYR A 134 -4.07 -17.59 7.52
N LEU A 135 -5.19 -17.06 7.03
CA LEU A 135 -6.54 -17.53 7.38
C LEU A 135 -6.76 -19.04 7.12
N PRO A 136 -6.60 -19.57 5.89
CA PRO A 136 -6.77 -20.99 5.63
C PRO A 136 -5.71 -21.86 6.33
N ILE A 137 -4.48 -21.34 6.53
CA ILE A 137 -3.43 -22.06 7.28
C ILE A 137 -3.81 -22.18 8.77
N SER A 138 -4.35 -21.12 9.38
CA SER A 138 -4.80 -21.14 10.78
C SER A 138 -6.04 -22.02 10.98
N SER A 139 -6.92 -22.09 9.97
CA SER A 139 -8.05 -23.01 9.92
C SER A 139 -7.59 -24.47 9.81
N TYR A 140 -6.56 -24.75 9.01
CA TYR A 140 -5.98 -26.09 8.87
C TYR A 140 -5.23 -26.54 10.14
N LEU A 141 -4.56 -25.61 10.82
CA LEU A 141 -3.81 -25.86 12.07
C LEU A 141 -4.71 -25.85 13.33
N ASN A 142 -6.03 -25.74 13.17
CA ASN A 142 -7.03 -25.87 14.23
C ASN A 142 -6.78 -24.94 15.44
N THR A 143 -6.17 -23.77 15.21
CA THR A 143 -5.83 -22.79 16.26
C THR A 143 -6.91 -21.71 16.41
N ALA A 144 -7.86 -21.62 15.47
CA ALA A 144 -8.99 -20.71 15.52
C ALA A 144 -10.25 -21.45 16.01
N ARG A 145 -10.44 -21.52 17.33
CA ARG A 145 -11.66 -22.09 17.95
C ARG A 145 -12.94 -21.27 17.68
N TRP A 146 -12.84 -20.19 16.90
CA TRP A 146 -13.88 -19.19 16.65
C TRP A 146 -13.72 -18.54 15.25
N SER A 147 -13.53 -19.32 14.18
CA SER A 147 -13.62 -18.80 12.81
C SER A 147 -15.06 -18.85 12.33
N TRP A 148 -15.64 -17.71 11.99
CA TRP A 148 -16.91 -17.66 11.26
C TRP A 148 -16.70 -18.23 9.85
N GLY A 149 -17.31 -19.38 9.58
CA GLY A 149 -17.33 -20.03 8.27
C GLY A 149 -16.15 -20.98 8.02
N ASP A 150 -16.41 -22.00 7.21
CA ASP A 150 -15.43 -22.98 6.74
C ASP A 150 -14.58 -22.35 5.62
N GLN A 151 -13.29 -22.11 5.89
CA GLN A 151 -12.36 -21.41 4.98
C GLN A 151 -11.52 -22.38 4.14
N THR A 152 -11.85 -23.67 4.15
CA THR A 152 -11.07 -24.73 3.51
C THR A 152 -11.20 -24.78 1.99
N THR A 153 -12.16 -24.08 1.39
CA THR A 153 -12.40 -24.04 -0.06
C THR A 153 -12.13 -22.65 -0.66
N LEU A 154 -11.58 -22.61 -1.88
CA LEU A 154 -11.30 -21.38 -2.64
C LEU A 154 -12.56 -20.49 -2.79
N SER A 155 -13.73 -21.12 -2.81
CA SER A 155 -15.04 -20.45 -2.80
C SER A 155 -15.30 -19.69 -1.50
N GLY A 156 -14.97 -20.26 -0.33
CA GLY A 156 -15.14 -19.60 0.97
C GLY A 156 -14.19 -18.41 1.15
N LEU A 157 -12.95 -18.52 0.63
CA LEU A 157 -11.99 -17.41 0.58
C LEU A 157 -12.52 -16.26 -0.29
N LEU A 158 -13.09 -16.58 -1.46
CA LEU A 158 -13.72 -15.60 -2.35
C LEU A 158 -14.95 -14.95 -1.71
N THR A 159 -15.85 -15.71 -1.09
CA THR A 159 -17.03 -15.17 -0.39
C THR A 159 -16.65 -14.23 0.75
N HIS A 160 -15.57 -14.54 1.49
CA HIS A 160 -15.03 -13.69 2.55
C HIS A 160 -14.32 -12.45 2.00
N LEU A 161 -13.52 -12.59 0.94
CA LEU A 161 -12.85 -11.50 0.22
C LEU A 161 -13.84 -10.53 -0.45
N LEU A 162 -14.95 -11.05 -1.00
CA LEU A 162 -16.02 -10.25 -1.59
C LEU A 162 -17.04 -9.75 -0.55
N ARG A 163 -16.84 -10.07 0.74
CA ARG A 163 -17.71 -9.63 1.84
C ARG A 163 -19.19 -9.97 1.58
N ALA A 164 -19.45 -11.09 0.91
CA ALA A 164 -20.78 -11.42 0.38
C ALA A 164 -21.80 -11.80 1.48
N GLU A 165 -21.37 -12.16 2.69
CA GLU A 165 -22.26 -12.62 3.77
C GLU A 165 -22.76 -11.53 4.73
N TYR A 166 -22.29 -10.29 4.61
CA TYR A 166 -22.71 -9.21 5.53
C TYR A 166 -24.07 -8.57 5.15
N GLY A 167 -24.79 -9.14 4.18
CA GLY A 167 -25.98 -8.53 3.57
C GLY A 167 -27.29 -9.32 3.68
N THR A 168 -27.33 -10.51 4.27
CA THR A 168 -28.57 -11.32 4.35
C THR A 168 -29.10 -11.43 5.78
N SER A 169 -29.54 -10.30 6.35
CA SER A 169 -30.38 -10.29 7.57
C SER A 169 -31.86 -10.49 7.25
N LEU A 170 -32.17 -11.41 6.32
CA LEU A 170 -33.53 -11.79 5.97
C LEU A 170 -33.58 -13.29 5.69
N ARG A 171 -33.59 -14.05 6.77
CA ARG A 171 -34.35 -15.30 6.88
C ARG A 171 -34.76 -15.52 8.32
#